data_AF-A0A6G1SFI1-F1
#
_entry.id   AF-A0A6G1SFI1-F1
#
_cell.length_a   1.000
_cell.length_b   1.000
_cell.length_c   1.000
_cell.angle_alpha   90.00
_cell.angle_beta   90.00
_cell.angle_gamma   90.00
#
_symmetry.space_group_name_H-M   'P 1'
#
loop_
_entity.id
_entity.type
_entity.pdbx_description
1 polymer ?
#
loop_
_entity_poly.entity_id
_entity_poly.type
_entity_poly.pdbx_seq_one_letter_code
_entity_poly.pdbx_strand_id
1 'polypeptide(L)'
;EPEFKMVFVVNKELNMGVGKQCAQVAHAAIGLYSDILTNDRFDGDNQVKIIQWQSGGAKKIVCRGDNAAHLISLKEQANMAQLPNHLVRDAGHTQIPAGST
;
A
#
# COMPACT_ATOMS: atom_id res chain seq x y z
N GLU A 1 11.98 18.44 -6.16
CA GLU A 1 11.31 17.13 -6.25
C GLU A 1 10.89 16.68 -4.86
N PRO A 2 9.67 16.17 -4.65
CA PRO A 2 9.32 15.57 -3.36
C PRO A 2 10.21 14.34 -3.12
N GLU A 3 10.91 14.32 -2.00
CA GLU A 3 11.90 13.29 -1.64
C GLU A 3 11.25 11.91 -1.42
N PHE A 4 9.97 11.89 -1.02
CA PHE A 4 9.23 10.67 -0.70
C PHE A 4 7.95 10.50 -1.52
N LYS A 5 7.57 9.24 -1.73
CA LYS A 5 6.35 8.83 -2.45
C LYS A 5 5.79 7.54 -1.86
N MET A 6 4.47 7.37 -1.95
CA MET A 6 3.82 6.07 -1.77
C MET A 6 3.50 5.45 -3.13
N VAL A 7 3.79 4.16 -3.27
CA VAL A 7 3.49 3.39 -4.47
C VAL A 7 2.45 2.32 -4.14
N PHE A 8 1.37 2.29 -4.90
CA PHE A 8 0.27 1.35 -4.75
C PHE A 8 0.28 0.40 -5.94
N VAL A 9 0.31 -0.90 -5.71
CA VAL A 9 0.28 -1.89 -6.77
C VAL A 9 -1.05 -2.63 -6.71
N VAL A 10 -1.87 -2.46 -7.73
CA VAL A 10 -3.24 -3.02 -7.77
C VAL A 10 -3.26 -4.31 -8.56
N ASN A 11 -3.74 -5.39 -7.96
CA ASN A 11 -3.93 -6.68 -8.64
C ASN A 11 -4.97 -6.53 -9.78
N LYS A 12 -4.52 -6.74 -11.02
CA LYS A 12 -5.37 -6.61 -12.21
C LYS A 12 -6.27 -7.83 -12.46
N GLU A 13 -5.85 -9.03 -12.07
CA GLU A 13 -6.61 -10.28 -12.23
C GLU A 13 -8.00 -10.20 -11.58
N LEU A 14 -8.10 -9.41 -10.52
CA LEU A 14 -9.33 -9.13 -9.79
C LEU A 14 -10.39 -8.34 -10.58
N ASN A 15 -10.05 -7.78 -11.74
CA ASN A 15 -10.98 -7.07 -12.64
C ASN A 15 -11.90 -6.04 -11.93
N MET A 16 -11.37 -5.39 -10.88
CA MET A 16 -12.13 -4.42 -10.08
C MET A 16 -12.61 -3.24 -10.93
N GLY A 17 -13.84 -2.79 -10.71
CA GLY A 17 -14.30 -1.50 -11.23
C GLY A 17 -13.50 -0.33 -10.66
N VAL A 18 -13.46 0.80 -11.38
CA VAL A 18 -12.64 1.98 -11.03
C VAL A 18 -12.91 2.46 -9.60
N GLY A 19 -14.18 2.57 -9.19
CA GLY A 19 -14.53 2.99 -7.82
C GLY A 19 -13.96 2.08 -6.74
N LYS A 20 -14.00 0.75 -6.96
CA LYS A 20 -13.43 -0.22 -6.04
C LYS A 20 -11.90 -0.11 -5.99
N GLN A 21 -11.23 0.08 -7.12
CA GLN A 21 -9.78 0.30 -7.14
C GLN A 21 -9.40 1.55 -6.34
N CYS A 22 -10.11 2.66 -6.51
CA CYS A 22 -9.89 3.88 -5.74
C CYS A 22 -10.06 3.66 -4.24
N ALA A 23 -11.11 2.94 -3.83
CA ALA A 23 -11.34 2.62 -2.42
C ALA A 23 -10.19 1.77 -1.84
N GLN A 24 -9.75 0.72 -2.56
CA GLN A 24 -8.65 -0.13 -2.11
C GLN A 24 -7.32 0.64 -2.01
N VAL A 25 -7.03 1.53 -2.95
CA VAL A 25 -5.85 2.41 -2.87
C VAL A 25 -5.95 3.35 -1.66
N ALA A 26 -7.12 3.90 -1.37
CA ALA A 26 -7.33 4.74 -0.19
C ALA A 26 -7.15 3.95 1.12
N HIS A 27 -7.70 2.73 1.19
CA HIS A 27 -7.48 1.82 2.33
C HIS A 27 -6.01 1.49 2.53
N ALA A 28 -5.27 1.18 1.45
CA ALA A 28 -3.84 0.91 1.52
C ALA A 28 -3.05 2.10 2.05
N ALA A 29 -3.41 3.33 1.65
CA ALA A 29 -2.72 4.54 2.07
C ALA A 29 -2.87 4.78 3.58
N ILE A 30 -4.10 4.65 4.08
CA ILE A 30 -4.41 4.81 5.51
C ILE A 30 -3.80 3.67 6.32
N GLY A 31 -3.87 2.43 5.82
CA GLY A 31 -3.26 1.25 6.46
C GLY A 31 -1.76 1.42 6.63
N LEU A 32 -1.04 1.80 5.58
CA LEU A 32 0.41 2.06 5.66
C LEU A 32 0.75 3.22 6.59
N TYR A 33 0.01 4.33 6.50
CA TYR A 33 0.22 5.49 7.36
C TYR A 33 0.02 5.13 8.84
N SER A 34 -1.06 4.41 9.16
CA SER A 34 -1.34 3.95 10.52
C SER A 34 -0.26 2.99 11.01
N ASP A 35 0.11 2.01 10.19
CA ASP A 35 1.12 1.01 10.54
C ASP A 35 2.45 1.69 10.90
N ILE A 36 2.91 2.69 10.12
CA ILE A 36 4.16 3.42 10.40
C ILE A 36 4.10 4.17 11.75
N LEU A 37 2.95 4.73 12.11
CA LEU A 37 2.82 5.53 13.33
C LEU A 37 2.62 4.69 14.59
N THR A 38 2.03 3.50 14.48
CA THR A 38 1.60 2.72 15.66
C THR A 38 2.33 1.41 15.85
N ASN A 39 3.06 0.92 14.85
CA ASN A 39 3.72 -0.38 14.92
C ASN A 39 5.20 -0.23 15.29
N ASP A 40 5.61 -0.86 16.38
CA ASP A 40 7.00 -0.88 16.87
C ASP A 40 8.00 -1.45 15.85
N ARG A 41 7.53 -2.11 14.78
CA ARG A 41 8.36 -2.58 13.66
C ARG A 41 8.99 -1.44 12.86
N PHE A 42 8.43 -0.23 12.92
CA PHE A 42 8.97 0.93 12.22
C PHE A 42 9.67 1.84 13.21
N ASP A 43 10.94 2.12 12.93
CA ASP A 43 11.76 3.00 13.75
C ASP A 43 11.35 4.49 13.63
N GLY A 44 11.97 5.33 14.45
CA GLY A 44 11.73 6.77 14.43
C GLY A 44 12.06 7.43 13.09
N ASP A 45 12.96 6.84 12.28
CA ASP A 45 13.29 7.35 10.95
C ASP A 45 12.09 7.21 9.99
N ASN A 46 11.39 6.07 10.01
CA ASN A 46 10.16 5.91 9.22
C ASN A 46 9.05 6.88 9.63
N GLN A 47 8.94 7.21 10.92
CA GLN A 47 7.99 8.22 11.41
C GLN A 47 8.33 9.63 10.91
N VAL A 48 9.62 9.98 10.80
CA VAL A 48 10.04 11.26 10.20
C VAL A 48 9.73 11.27 8.71
N LYS A 49 10.04 10.19 7.98
CA LYS A 49 9.80 10.08 6.53
C LYS A 49 8.32 10.20 6.17
N ILE A 50 7.40 9.63 6.96
CA ILE A 50 5.97 9.73 6.67
C ILE A 50 5.44 11.16 6.87
N ILE A 51 5.97 11.90 7.86
CA ILE A 51 5.67 13.31 8.08
C ILE A 51 6.21 14.16 6.91
N GLN A 52 7.45 13.91 6.48
CA GLN A 52 8.05 14.58 5.33
C GLN A 52 7.29 14.30 4.03
N TRP A 53 6.86 13.06 3.81
CA TRP A 53 5.98 12.72 2.69
C TRP A 53 4.68 13.52 2.72
N GLN A 54 4.05 13.64 3.90
CA GLN A 54 2.81 14.39 4.07
C GLN A 54 3.02 15.89 3.80
N SER A 55 4.05 16.51 4.39
CA SER A 55 4.43 17.91 4.15
C SER A 55 4.85 18.17 2.71
N GLY A 56 5.40 17.17 2.03
CA GLY A 56 5.80 17.20 0.62
C GLY A 56 4.66 17.01 -0.38
N GLY A 57 3.40 17.17 0.04
CA GLY A 57 2.22 17.05 -0.84
C GLY A 57 1.70 15.61 -0.99
N ALA A 58 2.20 14.68 -0.19
CA ALA A 58 1.70 13.31 -0.09
C ALA A 58 1.62 12.58 -1.45
N LYS A 59 2.72 12.60 -2.22
CA LYS A 59 2.80 12.01 -3.58
C LYS A 59 2.41 10.53 -3.59
N LYS A 60 1.48 10.16 -4.48
CA LYS A 60 0.96 8.79 -4.66
C LYS A 60 1.12 8.37 -6.11
N ILE A 61 1.61 7.16 -6.32
CA ILE A 61 1.74 6.56 -7.66
C ILE A 61 1.00 5.22 -7.65
N VAL A 62 0.04 5.07 -8.54
CA VAL A 62 -0.69 3.81 -8.70
C VAL A 62 -0.13 3.06 -9.90
N CYS A 63 0.31 1.83 -9.65
CA CYS A 63 0.89 0.91 -10.61
C CYS A 63 0.01 -0.34 -10.72
N ARG A 64 0.19 -1.06 -11.82
CA ARG A 64 -0.48 -2.34 -12.08
C ARG A 64 0.37 -3.49 -11.53
N GLY A 65 -0.25 -4.41 -10.80
CA GLY A 65 0.27 -5.74 -10.53
C GLY A 65 -0.54 -6.80 -11.28
N ASP A 66 0.06 -7.94 -11.53
CA ASP A 66 -0.55 -8.95 -12.40
C ASP A 66 -1.53 -9.85 -11.65
N ASN A 67 -1.11 -10.35 -10.49
CA ASN A 67 -1.85 -11.30 -9.65
C ASN A 67 -1.36 -11.22 -8.19
N ALA A 68 -1.98 -12.01 -7.31
CA ALA A 68 -1.64 -12.04 -5.88
C ALA A 68 -0.17 -12.43 -5.62
N ALA A 69 0.38 -13.37 -6.40
CA ALA A 69 1.76 -13.83 -6.23
C ALA A 69 2.77 -12.73 -6.54
N HIS A 70 2.51 -11.90 -7.57
CA HIS A 70 3.33 -10.72 -7.86
C HIS A 70 3.30 -9.73 -6.68
N LEU A 71 2.14 -9.44 -6.11
CA LEU A 71 2.02 -8.55 -4.94
C LEU A 71 2.77 -9.10 -3.71
N ILE A 72 2.68 -10.41 -3.46
CA ILE A 72 3.42 -11.06 -2.36
C ILE A 72 4.93 -10.94 -2.58
N SER A 73 5.43 -11.19 -3.78
CA SER A 73 6.85 -11.02 -4.11
C SER A 73 7.33 -9.58 -3.90
N LEU A 74 6.53 -8.59 -4.28
CA LEU A 74 6.86 -7.18 -4.03
C LEU A 74 6.89 -6.85 -2.54
N LYS A 75 5.99 -7.41 -1.74
CA LYS A 75 6.01 -7.28 -0.28
C LYS A 75 7.29 -7.87 0.33
N GLU A 76 7.71 -9.04 -0.13
CA GLU A 76 8.94 -9.68 0.33
C GLU A 76 10.17 -8.82 -0.01
N GLN A 77 10.23 -8.27 -1.23
CA GLN A 77 11.28 -7.32 -1.64
C GLN A 77 11.29 -6.05 -0.79
N ALA A 78 10.12 -5.48 -0.49
CA ALA A 78 10.00 -4.32 0.40
C ALA A 78 10.49 -4.64 1.81
N ASN A 79 10.14 -5.81 2.37
CA ASN A 79 10.62 -6.24 3.67
C ASN A 79 12.14 -6.41 3.70
N MET A 80 12.73 -7.03 2.66
CA MET A 80 14.18 -7.20 2.54
C MET A 80 14.91 -5.85 2.46
N ALA A 81 14.30 -4.86 1.80
CA ALA A 81 14.80 -3.50 1.73
C ALA A 81 14.45 -2.63 2.96
N GLN A 82 13.82 -3.21 3.98
CA GLN A 82 13.31 -2.50 5.17
C GLN A 82 12.41 -1.29 4.83
N LEU A 83 11.68 -1.38 3.73
CA LEU A 83 10.71 -0.38 3.30
C LEU A 83 9.34 -0.65 3.95
N PRO A 84 8.72 0.37 4.58
CA PRO A 84 7.35 0.26 5.06
C PRO A 84 6.40 -0.15 3.94
N ASN A 85 5.58 -1.15 4.22
CA ASN A 85 4.63 -1.68 3.27
C ASN A 85 3.39 -2.23 3.97
N HIS A 86 2.26 -2.14 3.29
CA HIS A 86 0.96 -2.61 3.76
C HIS A 86 0.28 -3.41 2.65
N LEU A 87 -0.24 -4.58 2.99
CA LEU A 87 -0.93 -5.45 2.06
C LEU A 87 -2.43 -5.44 2.40
N VAL A 88 -3.24 -4.86 1.54
CA VAL A 88 -4.68 -4.86 1.71
C VAL A 88 -5.23 -6.22 1.30
N ARG A 89 -6.08 -6.80 2.16
CA ARG A 89 -6.86 -8.00 1.87
C ARG A 89 -8.33 -7.63 1.90
N ASP A 90 -9.06 -7.97 0.84
CA ASP A 90 -10.50 -7.69 0.79
C ASP A 90 -11.21 -8.55 1.86
N ALA A 91 -11.95 -7.90 2.77
CA ALA A 91 -12.73 -8.56 3.81
C ALA A 91 -13.96 -9.32 3.27
N GLY A 92 -14.22 -9.26 1.95
CA GLY A 92 -15.29 -10.03 1.30
C GLY A 92 -16.64 -9.33 1.23
N HIS A 93 -16.68 -7.99 1.31
CA HIS A 93 -17.92 -7.21 1.23
C HIS A 93 -18.20 -6.60 -0.15
N THR A 94 -17.46 -7.01 -1.18
CA THR A 94 -17.68 -6.59 -2.58
C THR A 94 -17.44 -7.78 -3.54
N GLN A 95 -17.58 -7.57 -4.85
CA GLN A 95 -17.65 -8.57 -5.95
C GLN A 95 -16.46 -9.55 -6.12
N ILE A 96 -15.61 -9.75 -5.12
CA ILE A 96 -14.42 -10.61 -5.15
C ILE A 96 -14.41 -11.51 -3.91
N PRO A 97 -13.95 -12.78 -4.01
CA PRO A 97 -13.88 -13.68 -2.87
C PRO A 97 -13.11 -13.08 -1.70
N ALA A 98 -13.62 -13.29 -0.48
CA ALA A 98 -12.97 -12.87 0.77
C ALA A 98 -11.52 -13.37 0.84
N GLY A 99 -10.59 -12.53 1.28
CA GLY A 99 -9.18 -12.85 1.42
C GLY A 99 -8.35 -12.65 0.15
N SER A 100 -8.95 -12.14 -0.93
CA SER A 100 -8.20 -11.78 -2.14
C SER A 100 -7.24 -10.63 -1.87
N THR A 101 -6.04 -10.78 -2.43
CA THR A 101 -4.93 -9.82 -2.39
C THR A 101 -4.65 -9.31 -3.79
#